data_AF-A0A1D2QU04-F1
#
_entry.id   AF-A0A1D2QU04-F1
#
_cell.length_a   1.000
_cell.length_b   1.000
_cell.length_c   1.000
_cell.angle_alpha   90.00
_cell.angle_beta   90.00
_cell.angle_gamma   90.00
#
_symmetry.space_group_name_H-M   'P 1'
#
loop_
_entity.id
_entity.type
_entity.pdbx_description
1 polymer ?
#
loop_
_entity_poly.entity_id
_entity_poly.type
_entity_poly.pdbx_seq_one_letter_code
_entity_poly.pdbx_strand_id
1 'polypeptide(L)'
;MIKQQYLNNFLSMPFILKLMVIVGFLSPLLAVSNVIAGEVVFGQLVKLKYGAAESLTELLWVLILVLPAFLSSYLFIIKYKYSRAIYILSWFISSLSPLVLFSTREHVDVFLQSFYFSVFLGVCFFGYLFFSKQAKSYFE
;
A
#
# COMPACT_ATOMS: atom_id res chain seq x y z
N MET A 1 8.86 -18.40 -22.32
CA MET A 1 8.76 -17.01 -22.84
C MET A 1 8.08 -16.05 -21.88
N ILE A 2 6.85 -16.30 -21.41
CA ILE A 2 6.08 -15.35 -20.58
C ILE A 2 6.81 -14.86 -19.31
N LYS A 3 7.49 -15.77 -18.58
CA LYS A 3 8.25 -15.41 -17.36
C LYS A 3 9.42 -14.45 -17.63
N GLN A 4 10.10 -14.59 -18.77
CA GLN A 4 11.23 -13.72 -19.14
C GLN A 4 10.74 -12.30 -19.47
N GLN A 5 9.56 -12.17 -20.08
CA GLN A 5 8.98 -10.86 -20.38
C GLN A 5 8.69 -10.05 -19.11
N TYR A 6 8.10 -10.67 -18.08
CA TYR A 6 7.82 -9.98 -16.82
C TYR A 6 9.09 -9.55 -16.08
N LEU A 7 10.12 -10.40 -16.08
CA LEU A 7 11.41 -10.06 -15.49
C LEU A 7 12.05 -8.87 -16.20
N ASN A 8 12.04 -8.86 -17.53
CA ASN A 8 12.57 -7.76 -18.33
C ASN A 8 11.79 -6.45 -18.11
N ASN A 9 10.47 -6.53 -17.97
CA ASN A 9 9.65 -5.37 -17.63
C ASN A 9 10.04 -4.83 -16.25
N PHE A 10 10.16 -5.68 -15.23
CA PHE A 10 10.58 -5.25 -13.90
C PHE A 10 12.00 -4.64 -13.90
N LEU A 11 12.94 -5.24 -14.62
CA LEU A 11 14.32 -4.74 -14.69
C LEU A 11 14.43 -3.39 -15.43
N SER A 12 13.58 -3.14 -16.43
CA SER A 12 13.54 -1.87 -17.17
C SER A 12 12.79 -0.74 -16.46
N MET A 13 12.09 -1.02 -15.35
CA MET A 13 11.41 0.02 -14.58
C MET A 13 12.38 1.08 -14.04
N PRO A 14 11.96 2.35 -13.94
CA PRO A 14 12.68 3.34 -13.15
C PRO A 14 12.77 2.92 -11.67
N PHE A 15 13.84 3.32 -10.98
CA PHE A 15 14.13 2.90 -9.61
C PHE A 15 12.97 3.14 -8.64
N ILE A 16 12.37 4.35 -8.64
CA ILE A 16 11.25 4.69 -7.76
C ILE A 16 10.05 3.76 -8.04
N LEU A 17 9.78 3.44 -9.30
CA LEU A 17 8.68 2.55 -9.65
C LEU A 17 8.93 1.11 -9.18
N LYS A 18 10.19 0.62 -9.24
CA LYS A 18 10.56 -0.68 -8.66
C LYS A 18 10.31 -0.71 -7.15
N LEU A 19 10.69 0.35 -6.43
CA LEU A 19 10.42 0.44 -4.99
C LEU A 19 8.93 0.40 -4.70
N MET A 20 8.11 1.13 -5.46
CA MET A 20 6.65 1.12 -5.32
C MET A 20 6.07 -0.29 -5.55
N VAL A 21 6.57 -1.04 -6.53
CA VAL A 21 6.16 -2.43 -6.79
C VAL A 21 6.56 -3.36 -5.65
N ILE A 22 7.79 -3.26 -5.15
CA ILE A 22 8.28 -4.08 -4.03
C ILE A 22 7.43 -3.81 -2.79
N VAL A 23 7.23 -2.53 -2.45
CA VAL A 23 6.39 -2.14 -1.29
C VAL A 23 4.97 -2.63 -1.47
N GLY A 24 4.37 -2.48 -2.65
CA GLY A 24 3.00 -2.93 -2.86
C GLY A 24 2.86 -4.46 -2.81
N PHE A 25 3.86 -5.24 -3.25
CA PHE A 25 3.87 -6.69 -3.02
C PHE A 25 4.01 -7.08 -1.55
N LEU A 26 4.80 -6.33 -0.78
CA LEU A 26 4.96 -6.56 0.65
C LEU A 26 3.80 -6.00 1.47
N SER A 27 2.95 -5.16 0.89
CA SER A 27 1.91 -4.42 1.63
C SER A 27 0.97 -5.30 2.47
N PRO A 28 0.47 -6.48 2.02
CA PRO A 28 -0.39 -7.30 2.87
C PRO A 28 0.37 -7.86 4.07
N LEU A 29 1.63 -8.25 3.88
CA LEU A 29 2.48 -8.75 4.96
C LEU A 29 2.78 -7.65 5.98
N LEU A 30 3.14 -6.45 5.50
CA LEU A 30 3.42 -5.29 6.34
C LEU A 30 2.18 -4.85 7.14
N ALA A 31 1.00 -4.84 6.51
CA ALA A 31 -0.25 -4.49 7.18
C ALA A 31 -0.57 -5.49 8.30
N VAL A 32 -0.48 -6.79 8.02
CA VAL A 32 -0.72 -7.84 9.04
C VAL A 32 0.33 -7.79 10.15
N SER A 33 1.61 -7.62 9.81
CA SER A 33 2.67 -7.58 10.82
C SER A 33 2.51 -6.40 11.77
N ASN A 34 2.11 -5.23 11.25
CA ASN A 34 1.86 -4.04 12.07
C ASN A 34 0.69 -4.28 13.03
N VAL A 35 -0.42 -4.86 12.53
CA VAL A 35 -1.56 -5.19 13.39
C VAL A 35 -1.17 -6.22 14.45
N ILE A 36 -0.46 -7.29 14.11
CA ILE A 36 -0.03 -8.32 15.07
C ILE A 36 0.96 -7.76 16.11
N ALA A 37 1.85 -6.85 15.70
CA ALA A 37 2.78 -6.19 16.60
C ALA A 37 2.08 -5.24 17.59
N GLY A 38 0.79 -4.95 17.39
CA GLY A 38 0.07 -3.96 18.19
C GLY A 38 0.30 -2.53 17.72
N GLU A 39 0.96 -2.33 16.59
CA GLU A 39 1.28 -1.02 16.05
C GLU A 39 0.14 -0.54 15.17
N VAL A 40 -0.70 0.34 15.74
CA VAL A 40 -1.63 1.16 14.94
C VAL A 40 -0.83 2.22 14.16
N VAL A 41 0.27 2.70 14.75
CA VAL A 41 1.29 3.60 14.18
C VAL A 41 2.66 3.23 14.75
N PHE A 42 3.73 3.50 13.99
CA PHE A 42 5.11 3.25 14.39
C PHE A 42 5.41 3.88 15.77
N GLY A 43 5.75 3.05 16.76
CA GLY A 43 6.13 3.50 18.10
C GLY A 43 5.03 3.50 19.17
N GLN A 44 3.78 3.13 18.85
CA GLN A 44 2.72 2.96 19.85
C GLN A 44 2.19 1.51 19.85
N LEU A 45 2.31 0.85 21.00
CA LEU A 45 1.90 -0.55 21.17
C LEU A 45 0.53 -0.64 21.86
N VAL A 46 -0.45 -1.18 21.14
CA VAL A 46 -1.75 -1.59 21.65
C VAL A 46 -1.72 -3.10 21.88
N LYS A 47 -2.24 -3.57 23.02
CA LYS A 47 -2.30 -5.00 23.37
C LYS A 47 -3.74 -5.50 23.49
N LEU A 48 -4.41 -5.66 22.35
CA LEU A 48 -5.65 -6.43 22.21
C LEU A 48 -5.34 -7.90 21.87
N LYS A 49 -6.40 -8.70 21.69
CA LYS A 49 -6.35 -10.16 21.50
C LYS A 49 -5.47 -10.60 20.32
N TYR A 50 -5.43 -9.81 19.23
CA TYR A 50 -4.60 -10.06 18.05
C TYR A 50 -3.66 -8.88 17.76
N GLY A 51 -3.07 -8.29 18.81
CA GLY A 51 -2.24 -7.08 18.69
C GLY A 51 -3.12 -5.83 18.70
N ALA A 52 -3.25 -5.14 17.57
CA ALA A 52 -4.11 -3.96 17.43
C ALA A 52 -5.55 -4.32 17.00
N ALA A 53 -5.82 -5.58 16.67
CA ALA A 53 -7.16 -6.07 16.32
C ALA A 53 -7.87 -6.75 17.50
N GLU A 54 -9.16 -6.48 17.64
CA GLU A 54 -10.04 -7.11 18.62
C GLU A 54 -10.51 -8.51 18.14
N SER A 55 -10.69 -8.66 16.82
CA SER A 55 -11.20 -9.89 16.21
C SER A 55 -10.44 -10.30 14.95
N LEU A 56 -10.53 -11.58 14.57
CA LEU A 56 -9.97 -12.09 13.31
C LEU A 56 -10.63 -11.41 12.09
N THR A 57 -11.89 -11.02 12.21
CA THR A 57 -12.63 -10.35 11.14
C THR A 57 -12.01 -8.99 10.79
N GLU A 58 -11.53 -8.23 11.79
CA GLU A 58 -10.82 -6.97 11.55
C GLU A 58 -9.53 -7.18 10.74
N LEU A 59 -8.75 -8.20 11.09
CA LEU A 59 -7.53 -8.58 10.34
C LEU A 59 -7.85 -8.93 8.88
N LEU A 60 -8.94 -9.67 8.64
CA LEU A 60 -9.38 -10.01 7.29
C LEU A 60 -9.80 -8.76 6.50
N TRP A 61 -10.48 -7.81 7.13
CA TRP A 61 -10.83 -6.56 6.48
C TRP A 61 -9.61 -5.72 6.11
N VAL A 62 -8.62 -5.60 7.00
CA VAL A 62 -7.36 -4.91 6.69
C VAL A 62 -6.69 -5.56 5.47
N LEU A 63 -6.61 -6.90 5.43
CA LEU A 63 -6.08 -7.64 4.29
C LEU A 63 -6.84 -7.35 2.99
N ILE A 64 -8.17 -7.36 3.02
CA ILE A 64 -9.00 -7.06 1.85
C ILE A 64 -8.74 -5.64 1.34
N LEU A 65 -8.59 -4.66 2.22
CA LEU A 65 -8.37 -3.26 1.86
C LEU A 65 -6.96 -2.99 1.31
N VAL A 66 -5.98 -3.80 1.69
CA VAL A 66 -4.58 -3.68 1.22
C VAL A 66 -4.30 -4.52 -0.04
N LEU A 67 -5.11 -5.56 -0.31
CA LEU A 67 -4.96 -6.41 -1.50
C LEU A 67 -4.95 -5.64 -2.84
N PRO A 68 -5.74 -4.56 -3.05
CA PRO A 68 -5.64 -3.74 -4.25
C PRO A 68 -4.23 -3.15 -4.49
N ALA A 69 -3.44 -2.88 -3.45
CA ALA A 69 -2.07 -2.37 -3.60
C ALA A 69 -1.13 -3.46 -4.16
N PHE A 70 -1.28 -4.70 -3.67
CA PHE A 70 -0.61 -5.88 -4.23
C PHE A 70 -0.96 -6.07 -5.70
N LEU A 71 -2.26 -6.04 -6.04
CA LEU A 71 -2.72 -6.19 -7.42
C LEU A 71 -2.19 -5.08 -8.33
N SER A 72 -2.21 -3.83 -7.86
CA SER A 72 -1.69 -2.70 -8.63
C SER A 72 -0.19 -2.83 -8.95
N SER A 73 0.59 -3.45 -8.05
CA SER A 73 2.02 -3.71 -8.26
C SER A 73 2.25 -4.75 -9.35
N TYR A 74 1.43 -5.79 -9.39
CA TYR A 74 1.42 -6.74 -10.50
C TYR A 74 1.03 -6.04 -11.82
N LEU A 75 0.03 -5.16 -11.79
CA LEU A 75 -0.41 -4.39 -12.96
C LEU A 75 0.68 -3.46 -13.52
N PHE A 76 1.59 -2.94 -12.67
CA PHE A 76 2.78 -2.21 -13.12
C PHE A 76 3.74 -3.06 -13.94
N ILE A 77 3.96 -4.32 -13.54
CA ILE A 77 4.87 -5.24 -14.25
C ILE A 77 4.33 -5.59 -15.64
N ILE A 78 3.02 -5.78 -15.76
CA ILE A 78 2.38 -6.08 -17.05
C ILE A 78 2.06 -4.82 -17.88
N LYS A 79 2.44 -3.62 -17.40
CA LYS A 79 2.20 -2.33 -18.05
C LYS A 79 0.73 -2.07 -18.40
N TYR A 80 -0.20 -2.45 -17.53
CA TYR A 80 -1.63 -2.23 -17.79
C TYR A 80 -1.97 -0.74 -17.82
N LYS A 81 -2.80 -0.29 -18.77
CA LYS A 81 -3.14 1.13 -19.01
C LYS A 81 -3.61 1.88 -17.76
N TYR A 82 -4.46 1.24 -16.96
CA TYR A 82 -5.05 1.84 -15.76
C TYR A 82 -4.28 1.55 -14.47
N SER A 83 -3.14 0.86 -14.55
CA SER A 83 -2.34 0.46 -13.38
C SER A 83 -1.98 1.65 -12.48
N ARG A 84 -1.65 2.81 -13.06
CA ARG A 84 -1.35 4.06 -12.33
C ARG A 84 -2.52 4.56 -11.49
N ALA A 85 -3.71 4.60 -12.07
CA ALA A 85 -4.90 5.06 -11.36
C ALA A 85 -5.30 4.07 -10.26
N ILE A 86 -5.23 2.77 -10.56
CA ILE A 86 -5.51 1.71 -9.58
C ILE A 86 -4.54 1.80 -8.40
N TYR A 87 -3.23 2.01 -8.64
CA TYR A 87 -2.25 2.15 -7.57
C TYR A 87 -2.58 3.31 -6.61
N ILE A 88 -2.92 4.48 -7.17
CA ILE A 88 -3.28 5.66 -6.36
C ILE A 88 -4.56 5.41 -5.56
N LEU A 89 -5.58 4.81 -6.17
CA LEU A 89 -6.80 4.46 -5.47
C LEU A 89 -6.53 3.45 -4.34
N SER A 90 -5.77 2.40 -4.64
CA SER A 90 -5.34 1.38 -3.66
C SER A 90 -4.57 2.00 -2.50
N TRP A 91 -3.72 3.00 -2.76
CA TRP A 91 -2.97 3.72 -1.72
C TRP A 91 -3.92 4.42 -0.73
N PHE A 92 -4.91 5.15 -1.23
CA PHE A 92 -5.90 5.80 -0.38
C PHE A 92 -6.76 4.80 0.40
N ILE A 93 -7.22 3.72 -0.25
CA ILE A 93 -7.95 2.65 0.42
C ILE A 93 -7.10 2.02 1.54
N SER A 94 -5.82 1.75 1.27
CA SER A 94 -4.91 1.17 2.26
C SER A 94 -4.66 2.12 3.43
N SER A 95 -4.56 3.43 3.17
CA SER A 95 -4.41 4.45 4.23
C SER A 95 -5.63 4.57 5.15
N LEU A 96 -6.81 4.16 4.67
CA LEU A 96 -8.05 4.11 5.44
C LEU A 96 -8.26 2.77 6.15
N SER A 97 -7.48 1.74 5.82
CA SER A 97 -7.64 0.40 6.40
C SER A 97 -7.58 0.35 7.94
N PRO A 98 -6.79 1.19 8.65
CA PRO A 98 -6.80 1.20 10.10
C PRO A 98 -8.16 1.57 10.71
N LEU A 99 -9.05 2.30 10.00
CA LEU A 99 -10.37 2.67 10.51
C LEU A 99 -11.28 1.47 10.78
N VAL A 100 -10.96 0.30 10.23
CA VAL A 100 -11.69 -0.94 10.51
C VAL A 100 -11.32 -1.53 11.87
N LEU A 101 -10.15 -1.18 12.42
CA LEU A 101 -9.71 -1.65 13.72
C LEU A 101 -10.42 -0.87 14.83
N PHE A 102 -10.93 -1.56 15.84
CA PHE A 102 -11.50 -0.93 17.03
C PHE A 102 -10.49 -0.01 17.73
N SER A 103 -9.23 -0.44 17.86
CA SER A 103 -8.14 0.31 18.51
C SER A 103 -7.88 1.69 17.91
N THR A 104 -8.15 1.88 16.62
CA THR A 104 -8.02 3.16 15.94
C THR A 104 -8.98 4.22 16.49
N ARG A 105 -10.14 3.80 17.01
CA ARG A 105 -11.14 4.72 17.60
C ARG A 105 -10.69 5.29 18.93
N GLU A 106 -9.88 4.55 19.68
CA GLU A 106 -9.29 5.01 20.95
C GLU A 106 -8.07 5.92 20.72
N HIS A 107 -7.49 5.87 19.52
CA HIS A 107 -6.26 6.58 19.15
C HIS A 107 -6.40 7.38 17.84
N VAL A 108 -7.53 8.07 17.68
CA VAL A 108 -7.87 8.81 16.45
C VAL A 108 -6.82 9.87 16.11
N ASP A 109 -6.27 10.58 17.09
CA ASP A 109 -5.26 11.63 16.83
C ASP A 109 -4.01 11.08 16.15
N VAL A 110 -3.58 9.89 16.57
CA VAL A 110 -2.39 9.20 16.07
C VAL A 110 -2.64 8.64 14.67
N PHE A 111 -3.85 8.13 14.44
CA PHE A 111 -4.31 7.76 13.10
C PHE A 111 -4.32 8.96 12.15
N LEU A 112 -4.85 10.13 12.57
CA LEU A 112 -4.93 11.32 11.73
C LEU A 112 -3.55 11.80 11.28
N GLN A 113 -2.56 11.81 12.17
CA GLN A 113 -1.18 12.17 11.79
C GLN A 113 -0.62 11.25 10.71
N SER A 114 -0.76 9.94 10.89
CA SER A 114 -0.31 8.94 9.90
C SER A 114 -1.09 9.03 8.60
N PHE A 115 -2.39 9.31 8.67
CA PHE A 115 -3.24 9.52 7.52
C PHE A 115 -2.80 10.75 6.72
N TYR A 116 -2.55 11.90 7.36
CA TYR A 116 -2.07 13.10 6.67
C TYR A 116 -0.73 12.87 5.97
N PHE A 117 0.21 12.20 6.64
CA PHE A 117 1.48 11.83 6.01
C PHE A 117 1.28 10.89 4.81
N SER A 118 0.39 9.90 4.94
CA SER A 118 0.05 8.98 3.86
C SER A 118 -0.61 9.69 2.68
N VAL A 119 -1.50 10.65 2.93
CA VAL A 119 -2.13 11.47 1.89
C VAL A 119 -1.07 12.32 1.17
N PHE A 120 -0.17 12.96 1.91
CA PHE A 120 0.94 13.72 1.33
C PHE A 120 1.80 12.85 0.42
N LEU A 121 2.23 11.67 0.87
CA LEU A 121 2.96 10.71 0.04
C LEU A 121 2.14 10.26 -1.18
N GLY A 122 0.83 10.05 -1.02
CA GLY A 122 -0.08 9.73 -2.12
C GLY A 122 -0.08 10.80 -3.21
N VAL A 123 -0.06 12.08 -2.83
CA VAL A 123 0.07 13.21 -3.76
C VAL A 123 1.42 13.20 -4.46
N CYS A 124 2.52 12.93 -3.74
CA CYS A 124 3.85 12.80 -4.34
C CYS A 124 3.91 11.65 -5.36
N PHE A 125 3.32 10.48 -5.03
CA PHE A 125 3.25 9.35 -5.95
C PHE A 125 2.37 9.64 -7.17
N PHE A 126 1.25 10.34 -6.97
CA PHE A 126 0.42 10.80 -8.08
C PHE A 126 1.25 11.71 -9.01
N GLY A 127 1.94 12.69 -8.45
CA GLY A 127 2.80 13.58 -9.23
C GLY A 127 3.88 12.83 -10.01
N TYR A 128 4.53 11.86 -9.36
CA TYR A 128 5.53 11.02 -10.01
C TYR A 128 4.93 10.17 -11.15
N LEU A 129 3.84 9.43 -10.92
CA LEU A 129 3.26 8.51 -11.90
C LEU A 129 2.67 9.23 -13.13
N PHE A 130 2.15 10.45 -12.96
CA PHE A 130 1.43 11.18 -14.01
C PHE A 130 2.22 12.33 -14.64
N PHE A 131 3.23 12.88 -13.99
CA PHE A 131 4.01 14.00 -14.55
C PHE A 131 5.48 13.65 -14.83
N SER A 132 6.06 12.62 -14.20
CA SER A 132 7.45 12.22 -14.48
C SER A 132 7.60 11.64 -15.88
N LYS A 133 8.57 12.16 -16.64
CA LYS A 133 8.96 11.61 -17.96
C LYS A 133 9.40 10.14 -17.87
N GLN A 134 10.12 9.78 -16.80
CA GLN A 134 10.61 8.41 -16.59
C GLN A 134 9.46 7.43 -16.39
N ALA A 135 8.45 7.80 -15.59
CA ALA A 135 7.28 6.96 -15.36
C ALA A 135 6.44 6.82 -16.63
N LYS A 136 6.19 7.93 -17.36
CA LYS A 136 5.44 7.90 -18.62
C LYS A 136 6.11 7.00 -19.66
N SER A 137 7.41 7.18 -19.89
CA SER A 137 8.19 6.38 -20.85
C SER A 137 8.21 4.89 -20.53
N TYR A 138 7.94 4.49 -19.29
CA TYR A 138 7.84 3.07 -18.94
C TYR A 138 6.48 2.47 -19.32
N PHE A 139 5.39 3.22 -19.18
CA PHE A 139 4.02 2.75 -19.45
C PHE A 139 3.54 2.95 -20.88
N GLU A 140 4.20 3.83 -21.63
CA GLU A 140 4.06 4.01 -23.09
C GLU A 140 4.94 3.01 -23.85
#